data_AF-A0AA43Z7B0-F1
#
_entry.id   AF-A0AA43Z7B0-F1
#
_cell.length_a   1.000
_cell.length_b   1.000
_cell.length_c   1.000
_cell.angle_alpha   90.00
_cell.angle_beta   90.00
_cell.angle_gamma   90.00
#
_symmetry.space_group_name_H-M   'P 1'
#
loop_
_entity.id
_entity.type
_entity.pdbx_description
1 polymer ?
#
loop_
_entity_poly.entity_id
_entity_poly.type
_entity_poly.pdbx_seq_one_letter_code
_entity_poly.pdbx_strand_id
1 'polypeptide(L)' 'MYVCLCQGITDGQIRNAVQGGCCTYRDVRIALGVGTQCGKCACVAKQIARETLGEEAQNTQDATFCPAVLAAS' A
#
# COMPACT_ATOMS: atom_id res chain seq x y z
N MET A 1 -10.10 -4.57 -8.99
CA MET A 1 -9.43 -5.34 -10.08
C MET A 1 -8.27 -6.20 -9.57
N TYR A 2 -7.94 -7.30 -10.25
CA TYR A 2 -6.67 -8.01 -9.99
C TYR A 2 -5.50 -7.19 -10.51
N VAL A 3 -4.55 -6.92 -9.62
CA VAL A 3 -3.32 -6.18 -9.92
C VAL A 3 -2.15 -7.15 -10.11
N CYS A 4 -2.04 -8.18 -9.27
CA CYS A 4 -0.99 -9.20 -9.36
C CYS A 4 -1.59 -10.57 -9.63
N LEU A 5 -1.46 -11.08 -10.85
CA LEU A 5 -1.94 -12.41 -11.21
C LEU A 5 -1.10 -13.53 -10.59
N CYS A 6 0.21 -13.31 -10.45
CA CYS A 6 1.14 -14.24 -9.82
C CYS A 6 0.76 -14.62 -8.38
N GLN A 7 0.25 -13.66 -7.63
CA GLN A 7 -0.04 -13.78 -6.19
C GLN A 7 -1.53 -13.62 -5.88
N GLY A 8 -2.38 -13.48 -6.90
CA GLY A 8 -3.82 -13.28 -6.72
C GLY A 8 -4.20 -11.99 -5.97
N ILE A 9 -3.41 -10.92 -6.08
CA ILE A 9 -3.63 -9.68 -5.32
C ILE A 9 -4.50 -8.69 -6.09
N THR A 10 -5.52 -8.16 -5.42
CA THR A 10 -6.41 -7.11 -5.92
C THR A 10 -5.99 -5.71 -5.49
N ASP A 11 -6.47 -4.71 -6.19
CA ASP A 11 -6.40 -3.30 -5.80
C ASP A 11 -6.96 -3.06 -4.38
N GLY A 12 -8.11 -3.63 -4.05
CA GLY A 12 -8.72 -3.51 -2.72
C GLY A 12 -7.81 -4.04 -1.61
N GLN A 13 -7.13 -5.16 -1.84
CA GLN A 13 -6.14 -5.67 -0.88
C GLN A 13 -4.96 -4.73 -0.69
N ILE A 14 -4.48 -4.08 -1.76
CA ILE A 14 -3.42 -3.08 -1.67
C ILE A 14 -3.88 -1.87 -0.84
N ARG A 15 -5.09 -1.36 -1.09
CA ARG A 15 -5.65 -0.23 -0.33
C ARG A 15 -5.86 -0.59 1.14
N ASN A 16 -6.42 -1.77 1.42
CA ASN A 16 -6.62 -2.26 2.78
C ASN A 16 -5.29 -2.44 3.53
N ALA A 17 -4.21 -2.84 2.84
CA ALA A 17 -2.90 -2.96 3.47
C ALA A 17 -2.34 -1.58 3.88
N VAL A 18 -2.55 -0.55 3.04
CA VAL A 18 -2.21 0.84 3.37
C VAL A 18 -3.02 1.33 4.57
N GLN A 19 -4.34 1.19 4.52
CA GLN A 19 -5.26 1.55 5.62
C GLN A 19 -4.99 0.74 6.90
N GLY A 20 -4.41 -0.45 6.77
CA GLY A 20 -3.96 -1.29 7.87
C GLY A 20 -2.59 -0.92 8.45
N GLY A 21 -1.96 0.17 7.98
CA GLY A 21 -0.72 0.72 8.52
C GLY A 21 0.53 0.53 7.64
N CYS A 22 0.41 0.06 6.40
CA CYS A 22 1.54 0.04 5.48
C CYS A 22 1.83 1.46 4.97
N CYS A 23 2.92 2.07 5.41
CA CYS A 23 3.24 3.47 5.06
C CYS A 23 4.11 3.61 3.80
N THR A 24 4.60 2.51 3.23
CA THR A 24 5.37 2.51 1.98
C THR A 24 4.96 1.37 1.06
N TYR A 25 5.26 1.50 -0.24
CA TYR A 25 5.11 0.36 -1.18
C TYR A 25 5.97 -0.85 -0.77
N ARG A 26 7.08 -0.64 -0.07
CA ARG A 26 7.90 -1.75 0.44
C ARG A 26 7.12 -2.56 1.48
N ASP A 27 6.40 -1.89 2.36
CA ASP A 27 5.58 -2.53 3.39
C ASP A 27 4.44 -3.31 2.75
N VAL A 28 3.75 -2.71 1.78
CA VAL A 28 2.70 -3.39 0.99
C VAL A 28 3.25 -4.63 0.28
N ARG A 29 4.44 -4.55 -0.32
CA ARG A 29 5.10 -5.68 -0.98
C ARG A 29 5.44 -6.80 0.00
N ILE A 30 5.90 -6.47 1.21
CA ILE A 30 6.20 -7.45 2.25
C ILE A 30 4.91 -8.10 2.77
N ALA A 31 3.87 -7.30 3.03
CA ALA A 31 2.60 -7.76 3.58
C ALA A 31 1.81 -8.66 2.62
N LEU A 32 1.79 -8.33 1.33
CA LEU A 32 0.93 -9.01 0.34
C LEU A 32 1.70 -9.90 -0.64
N GLY A 33 3.04 -9.85 -0.65
CA GLY A 33 3.86 -10.52 -1.67
C GLY A 33 3.72 -9.93 -3.07
N VAL A 34 3.04 -8.78 -3.25
CA VAL A 34 2.81 -8.18 -4.57
C VAL A 34 4.11 -7.87 -5.31
N GLY A 35 4.21 -8.28 -6.58
CA GLY A 35 5.38 -8.02 -7.42
C GLY A 35 6.64 -8.83 -7.08
N THR A 36 6.53 -9.88 -6.27
CA THR A 36 7.68 -10.74 -5.88
C THR A 36 8.03 -11.84 -6.88
N GLN A 37 7.15 -12.14 -7.85
CA GLN A 37 7.41 -13.12 -8.92
C GLN A 37 7.88 -12.44 -10.21
N CYS A 38 7.00 -12.23 -11.20
CA CYS A 38 7.41 -11.67 -12.49
C CYS A 38 7.61 -10.14 -12.51
N GLY A 39 7.20 -9.44 -11.44
CA GLY A 39 7.38 -7.98 -11.29
C GLY A 39 6.50 -7.09 -12.18
N LYS A 40 5.76 -7.63 -13.17
CA LYS A 40 5.00 -6.84 -14.16
C LYS A 40 3.94 -5.92 -13.54
N CYS A 41 3.37 -6.29 -12.39
CA CYS A 41 2.37 -5.49 -11.69
C CYS A 41 2.97 -4.34 -10.86
N ALA A 42 4.30 -4.25 -10.70
CA ALA A 42 4.92 -3.37 -9.72
C ALA A 42 4.59 -1.89 -9.93
N CYS A 43 4.54 -1.41 -11.18
CA CYS A 43 4.19 -0.02 -11.46
C CYS A 43 2.76 0.31 -11.02
N VAL A 44 1.80 -0.55 -11.40
CA VAL A 44 0.38 -0.37 -11.06
C VAL A 44 0.16 -0.48 -9.54
N ALA A 45 0.75 -1.49 -8.90
CA ALA A 45 0.64 -1.67 -7.46
C ALA A 45 1.25 -0.48 -6.67
N LYS A 46 2.37 0.07 -7.15
CA LYS A 46 3.01 1.26 -6.57
C LYS A 46 2.17 2.52 -6.75
N GLN A 47 1.51 2.66 -7.90
CA GLN A 47 0.58 3.77 -8.15
C GLN A 47 -0.58 3.73 -7.16
N ILE A 48 -1.27 2.59 -7.04
CA ILE A 48 -2.40 2.41 -6.11
C ILE A 48 -1.97 2.71 -4.67
N ALA A 49 -0.84 2.15 -4.22
CA ALA A 49 -0.34 2.41 -2.87
C ALA A 49 -0.04 3.91 -2.63
N ARG A 50 0.53 4.62 -3.62
CA ARG A 50 0.80 6.06 -3.53
C ARG A 50 -0.47 6.90 -3.51
N GLU A 51 -1.43 6.57 -4.36
CA GLU A 51 -2.74 7.25 -4.40
C GLU A 51 -3.43 7.11 -3.04
N THR A 52 -3.49 5.89 -2.48
CA THR A 52 -4.11 5.66 -1.17
C THR A 52 -3.40 6.37 -0.02
N LEU A 53 -2.06 6.36 0.00
CA LEU A 53 -1.27 7.14 0.98
C LEU A 53 -1.49 8.66 0.84
N GLY A 54 -1.71 9.15 -0.38
CA GLY A 54 -2.00 10.56 -0.64
C GLY A 54 -3.43 10.97 -0.28
N GLU A 55 -4.40 10.08 -0.49
CA GLU A 55 -5.80 10.25 -0.08
C GLU A 55 -5.92 10.31 1.45
N GLU A 56 -5.17 9.45 2.17
CA GLU A 56 -5.12 9.47 3.65
C GLU A 56 -4.58 10.79 4.21
N ALA A 57 -3.58 11.39 3.57
CA ALA A 57 -3.04 12.68 3.98
C ALA A 57 -4.08 13.83 3.90
N GLN A 58 -5.09 13.69 3.03
CA GLN A 58 -6.14 14.70 2.85
C GLN A 58 -7.35 14.48 3.78
N ASN A 59 -7.50 13.28 4.35
CA ASN A 59 -8.62 12.91 5.21
C ASN A 59 -8.25 12.96 6.71
N THR A 60 -7.67 14.08 7.16
CA THR A 60 -7.27 14.28 8.57
C THR A 60 -8.50 14.57 9.44
N GLN A 61 -9.29 13.54 9.77
CA GLN A 61 -10.28 13.60 10.86
C GLN A 61 -10.36 12.32 11.72
N ASP A 62 -9.56 11.28 11.46
CA ASP A 62 -9.37 10.18 12.41
C ASP A 62 -7.87 10.02 12.70
N ALA A 63 -7.48 10.52 13.88
CA ALA A 63 -6.10 10.69 14.29
C ALA A 63 -5.50 9.37 14.78
N THR A 64 -4.19 9.21 14.54
CA THR A 64 -3.30 8.09 14.94
C THR A 64 -3.27 6.99 13.89
N PHE A 65 -2.08 6.58 13.42
CA PHE A 65 -1.72 5.22 12.92
C PHE A 65 -0.73 5.13 11.73
N CYS A 66 0.27 6.01 11.65
CA CYS A 66 1.55 5.57 11.08
C CYS A 66 2.68 5.81 12.11
N PRO A 67 3.15 4.78 12.84
CA PRO A 67 4.26 4.92 13.79
C PRO A 67 5.59 5.34 13.12
N ALA A 68 5.72 5.17 11.80
CA ALA A 68 6.91 5.62 11.07
C ALA A 68 7.00 7.15 10.92
N VAL A 69 5.88 7.89 10.93
CA VAL A 69 5.88 9.37 10.89
C VAL A 69 6.24 9.96 12.27
N LEU A 70 5.88 9.28 13.37
CA LEU A 70 6.26 9.70 14.72
C LEU A 70 7.76 9.50 15.03
N ALA A 71 8.47 8.63 14.32
CA ALA A 71 9.89 8.35 14.54
C ALA A 71 10.85 9.34 13.86
N ALA A 72 10.33 10.34 13.14
CA ALA A 72 11.13 11.34 12.40
C ALA A 72 11.09 12.75 13.04
N SER A 73 10.71 12.86 14.32
CA SER A 73 10.77 14.11 15.11
C SER A 73 11.89 14.07 16.15
#